data_AF-A0A8T5L308-F1
#
_entry.id   AF-A0A8T5L308-F1
#
_cell.length_a   1.000
_cell.length_b   1.000
_cell.length_c   1.000
_cell.angle_alpha   90.00
_cell.angle_beta   90.00
_cell.angle_gamma   90.00
#
_symmetry.space_group_name_H-M   'P 1'
#
loop_
_entity.id
_entity.type
_entity.pdbx_description
1 polymer ?
#
loop_
_entity_poly.entity_id
_entity_poly.type
_entity_poly.pdbx_seq_one_letter_code
_entity_poly.pdbx_strand_id
1 'polypeptide(L)'
;ESLLVKTKDYELNFIKPCITERKKVLAEVKLRRGFKPEVLCDIMSKSKLAKHTKCSEDLGIARIEWEGKTILVFASGEINIRRADDKEDALKTANFIKDILLGK
;
A
#
# COMPACT_ATOMS: atom_id res chain seq x y z
N GLU A 1 -1.44 11.88 -17.17
CA GLU A 1 -0.62 12.63 -16.20
C GLU A 1 -0.51 11.87 -14.90
N SER A 2 0.70 11.46 -14.54
CA SER A 2 1.05 10.88 -13.24
C SER A 2 1.65 11.98 -12.36
N LEU A 3 1.28 12.01 -11.08
CA LEU A 3 1.83 12.96 -10.12
C LEU A 3 2.78 12.23 -9.17
N LEU A 4 4.04 12.66 -9.15
CA LEU A 4 5.08 12.10 -8.30
C LEU A 4 5.30 12.99 -7.08
N VAL A 5 5.12 12.43 -5.89
CA VAL A 5 5.43 13.09 -4.62
C VAL A 5 6.62 12.37 -3.99
N LYS A 6 7.76 13.05 -3.88
CA LYS A 6 8.96 12.52 -3.21
C LYS A 6 9.06 13.07 -1.80
N THR A 7 9.21 12.18 -0.82
CA THR A 7 9.56 12.54 0.56
C THR A 7 10.89 11.89 0.96
N LYS A 8 11.42 12.23 2.15
CA LYS A 8 12.68 11.63 2.64
C LYS A 8 12.60 10.12 2.84
N ASP A 9 11.41 9.58 3.12
CA ASP A 9 11.20 8.17 3.48
C ASP A 9 10.57 7.33 2.37
N TYR A 10 9.82 7.94 1.44
CA TYR A 10 9.12 7.23 0.37
C TYR A 10 8.86 8.08 -0.87
N GLU A 11 8.69 7.41 -2.01
CA GLU A 11 8.25 7.97 -3.29
C GLU A 11 6.82 7.50 -3.57
N LEU A 12 5.92 8.42 -3.91
CA LEU A 12 4.52 8.10 -4.18
C LEU A 12 4.14 8.57 -5.59
N ASN A 13 3.62 7.65 -6.39
CA ASN A 13 3.25 7.86 -7.77
C ASN A 13 1.74 7.62 -7.95
N PHE A 14 1.01 8.68 -8.28
CA PHE A 14 -0.41 8.57 -8.59
C PHE A 14 -0.60 8.28 -10.07
N ILE A 15 -1.32 7.21 -10.37
CA ILE A 15 -1.65 6.79 -11.73
C ILE A 15 -3.16 6.95 -11.93
N LYS A 16 -3.55 7.85 -12.83
CA LYS A 16 -4.95 7.93 -13.29
C LYS A 16 -5.28 6.63 -14.04
N PRO A 17 -6.30 5.85 -13.63
CA PRO A 17 -6.68 4.67 -14.36
C PRO A 17 -7.26 5.02 -15.73
N CYS A 18 -7.12 4.10 -16.68
CA CYS A 18 -7.71 4.20 -18.01
C CYS A 18 -9.24 4.27 -17.93
N ILE A 19 -9.85 4.82 -18.99
CA ILE A 19 -11.24 5.32 -19.18
C ILE A 19 -12.39 4.47 -18.58
N THR A 20 -12.17 3.21 -18.23
CA THR A 20 -13.16 2.27 -17.68
C THR A 20 -13.36 2.36 -16.16
N GLU A 21 -12.42 2.91 -15.39
CA GLU A 21 -12.53 3.14 -13.93
C GLU A 21 -12.52 4.64 -13.57
N ARG A 22 -13.31 5.47 -14.28
CA ARG A 22 -13.25 6.96 -14.25
C ARG A 22 -13.25 7.64 -12.88
N LYS A 23 -13.69 6.95 -11.83
CA LYS A 23 -13.81 7.49 -10.46
C LYS A 23 -12.80 6.90 -9.48
N LYS A 24 -11.93 5.99 -9.90
CA LYS A 24 -10.95 5.38 -9.01
C LYS A 24 -9.55 5.91 -9.27
N VAL A 25 -8.67 5.76 -8.30
CA VAL A 25 -7.26 6.14 -8.36
C VAL A 25 -6.41 4.92 -8.04
N LEU A 26 -5.34 4.74 -8.81
CA LEU A 26 -4.26 3.82 -8.48
C LEU A 26 -3.10 4.64 -7.93
N ALA A 27 -2.53 4.19 -6.82
CA ALA A 27 -1.34 4.80 -6.25
C ALA A 27 -0.29 3.73 -5.97
N GLU A 28 0.92 4.00 -6.39
CA GLU A 28 2.09 3.20 -6.08
C GLU A 28 2.97 3.98 -5.10
N VAL A 29 3.44 3.31 -4.05
CA VAL A 29 4.34 3.88 -3.05
C VAL A 29 5.56 2.99 -2.99
N LYS A 30 6.74 3.59 -2.99
CA LYS A 30 8.01 2.90 -2.82
C LYS A 30 8.70 3.42 -1.58
N LEU A 31 8.78 2.57 -0.57
CA LEU A 31 9.59 2.81 0.62
C LEU A 31 11.06 2.68 0.25
N ARG A 32 11.93 3.45 0.91
CA ARG A 32 13.39 3.33 0.70
C ARG A 32 13.99 2.04 1.27
N ARG A 33 13.24 1.30 2.07
CA ARG A 33 13.66 0.06 2.72
C ARG A 33 12.61 -1.03 2.51
N GLY A 34 13.10 -2.24 2.27
CA GLY A 34 12.29 -3.46 2.33
C GLY A 34 12.25 -4.05 3.73
N PHE A 35 11.53 -5.17 3.85
CA PHE A 35 11.37 -5.97 5.04
C PHE A 35 11.67 -7.43 4.68
N LYS A 36 12.07 -8.24 5.66
CA LYS A 36 12.03 -9.69 5.47
C LYS A 36 10.55 -10.14 5.38
N PRO A 37 10.21 -11.11 4.52
CA PRO A 37 8.82 -11.57 4.40
C PRO A 37 8.17 -11.99 5.71
N GLU A 38 8.91 -12.72 6.56
CA GLU A 38 8.49 -13.13 7.91
C GLU A 38 8.12 -11.92 8.79
N VAL A 39 8.93 -10.86 8.75
CA VAL A 39 8.72 -9.63 9.51
C VAL A 39 7.50 -8.87 8.97
N LEU A 40 7.34 -8.80 7.64
CA LEU A 40 6.18 -8.18 7.02
C LEU A 40 4.89 -8.88 7.48
N CYS A 41 4.85 -10.21 7.41
CA CYS A 41 3.67 -10.97 7.80
C CYS A 41 3.39 -10.90 9.30
N ASP A 42 4.43 -10.88 10.15
CA ASP A 42 4.26 -10.69 11.59
C ASP A 42 3.66 -9.31 11.92
N ILE A 43 4.19 -8.22 11.32
CA ILE A 43 3.65 -6.86 11.48
C ILE A 43 2.19 -6.81 11.04
N MET A 44 1.88 -7.38 9.87
CA MET A 44 0.52 -7.36 9.33
C MET A 44 -0.46 -8.19 10.17
N SER A 45 -0.02 -9.33 10.69
CA SER A 45 -0.82 -10.21 11.57
C SER A 45 -1.12 -9.56 12.93
N LYS A 46 -0.23 -8.68 13.41
CA LYS A 46 -0.42 -7.92 14.66
C LYS A 46 -1.13 -6.58 14.46
N SER A 47 -1.31 -6.16 13.22
CA SER A 47 -1.95 -4.89 12.89
C SER A 47 -3.47 -4.94 13.07
N LYS A 48 -4.10 -3.76 13.11
CA LYS A 48 -5.57 -3.63 13.08
C LYS A 48 -6.20 -4.19 11.80
N LEU A 49 -5.39 -4.44 10.75
CA LEU A 49 -5.81 -4.97 9.47
C LEU A 49 -5.68 -6.50 9.38
N ALA A 50 -5.25 -7.20 10.44
CA ALA A 50 -5.00 -8.64 10.38
C ALA A 50 -6.16 -9.45 9.78
N LYS A 51 -7.42 -9.10 10.12
CA LYS A 51 -8.62 -9.77 9.61
C LYS A 51 -8.87 -9.55 8.11
N HIS A 52 -8.28 -8.49 7.55
CA HIS A 52 -8.41 -8.08 6.16
C HIS A 52 -7.18 -8.46 5.33
N THR A 53 -6.16 -9.04 5.96
CA THR A 53 -4.87 -9.30 5.34
C THR A 53 -4.68 -10.79 5.08
N LYS A 54 -4.27 -11.11 3.86
CA LYS A 54 -3.69 -12.40 3.48
C LYS A 54 -2.22 -12.16 3.20
N CYS A 55 -1.36 -12.74 4.04
CA CYS A 55 0.09 -12.65 3.87
C CYS A 55 0.64 -13.96 3.32
N SER A 56 1.63 -13.86 2.44
CA SER A 56 2.41 -14.98 1.92
C SER A 56 3.88 -14.65 2.11
N GLU A 57 4.54 -15.38 3.00
CA GLU A 57 5.98 -15.24 3.25
C GLU A 57 6.80 -15.70 2.03
N ASP A 58 6.35 -16.75 1.35
CA ASP A 58 7.00 -17.30 0.15
C ASP A 58 7.05 -16.28 -1.00
N LEU A 59 5.92 -15.60 -1.26
CA LEU A 59 5.83 -14.56 -2.28
C LEU A 59 6.31 -13.18 -1.78
N GLY A 60 6.57 -13.04 -0.48
CA GLY A 60 6.90 -11.75 0.14
C GLY A 60 5.82 -10.70 -0.08
N ILE A 61 4.54 -11.07 -0.01
CA ILE A 61 3.42 -10.16 -0.28
C ILE A 61 2.33 -10.27 0.79
N ALA A 62 1.84 -9.10 1.23
CA ALA A 62 0.62 -8.98 2.01
C ALA A 62 -0.46 -8.31 1.15
N ARG A 63 -1.55 -9.03 0.89
CA ARG A 63 -2.74 -8.51 0.23
C ARG A 63 -3.78 -8.14 1.28
N ILE A 64 -4.24 -6.90 1.23
CA ILE A 64 -5.19 -6.33 2.19
C ILE A 64 -6.43 -5.87 1.41
N GLU A 65 -7.61 -6.28 1.88
CA GLU A 65 -8.90 -5.83 1.35
C GLU A 65 -9.65 -5.05 2.43
N TRP A 66 -9.56 -3.72 2.35
CA TRP A 66 -10.06 -2.80 3.37
C TRP A 66 -10.76 -1.60 2.72
N GLU A 67 -11.94 -1.23 3.25
CA GLU A 67 -12.78 -0.12 2.75
C GLU A 67 -13.04 -0.15 1.23
N GLY A 68 -13.21 -1.35 0.66
CA GLY A 68 -13.44 -1.55 -0.78
C GLY A 68 -12.21 -1.35 -1.66
N LYS A 69 -11.03 -1.12 -1.05
CA LYS A 69 -9.74 -0.95 -1.72
C LYS A 69 -8.95 -2.26 -1.66
N THR A 70 -8.06 -2.45 -2.63
CA THR A 70 -7.09 -3.55 -2.59
C THR A 70 -5.71 -2.95 -2.47
N ILE A 71 -5.04 -3.31 -1.38
CA ILE A 71 -3.70 -2.84 -1.07
C ILE A 71 -2.77 -4.04 -1.12
N LEU A 72 -1.70 -3.94 -1.90
CA LEU A 72 -0.66 -4.95 -1.98
C LEU A 72 0.60 -4.36 -1.37
N VAL A 73 1.12 -4.97 -0.32
CA VAL A 73 2.38 -4.58 0.32
C VAL A 73 3.40 -5.66 0.01
N PHE A 74 4.49 -5.28 -0.62
CA PHE A 74 5.58 -6.17 -0.97
C PHE A 74 6.71 -6.04 0.05
N ALA A 75 7.36 -7.16 0.35
CA ALA A 75 8.55 -7.20 1.19
C ALA A 75 9.70 -6.34 0.62
N SER A 76 9.69 -6.05 -0.69
CA SER A 76 10.60 -5.08 -1.33
C SER A 76 10.44 -3.64 -0.82
N GLY A 77 9.35 -3.32 -0.13
CA GLY A 77 9.00 -1.96 0.28
C GLY A 77 8.04 -1.26 -0.69
N GLU A 78 7.55 -1.95 -1.71
CA GLU A 78 6.55 -1.43 -2.64
C GLU A 78 5.14 -1.61 -2.07
N ILE A 79 4.29 -0.61 -2.26
CA ILE A 79 2.89 -0.62 -1.83
C ILE A 79 2.03 -0.18 -3.01
N ASN A 80 1.09 -1.02 -3.40
CA ASN A 80 0.18 -0.79 -4.52
C ASN A 80 -1.25 -0.67 -4.02
N ILE A 81 -1.83 0.51 -4.13
CA ILE A 81 -3.20 0.83 -3.73
C ILE A 81 -4.06 0.90 -4.98
N ARG A 82 -5.07 0.05 -5.04
CA ARG A 82 -6.04 -0.04 -6.14
C ARG A 82 -7.43 0.31 -5.63
N ARG A 83 -8.25 0.90 -6.52
CA ARG A 83 -9.66 1.26 -6.26
C ARG A 83 -9.85 2.32 -5.16
N ALA A 84 -8.86 3.20 -4.96
CA ALA A 84 -9.04 4.39 -4.12
C ALA A 84 -10.05 5.35 -4.77
N ASP A 85 -10.85 6.05 -3.98
CA ASP A 85 -11.90 6.95 -4.48
C ASP A 85 -11.33 8.24 -5.09
N ASP A 86 -10.25 8.74 -4.53
CA ASP A 86 -9.54 9.92 -5.01
C ASP A 86 -8.07 9.90 -4.56
N LYS A 87 -7.34 10.97 -4.86
CA LYS A 87 -5.92 11.10 -4.49
C LYS A 87 -5.72 11.24 -2.98
N GLU A 88 -6.62 11.92 -2.28
CA GLU A 88 -6.55 12.12 -0.84
C GLU A 88 -6.81 10.80 -0.10
N ASP A 89 -7.79 10.03 -0.55
CA ASP A 89 -8.09 8.69 -0.07
C ASP A 89 -6.88 7.73 -0.26
N ALA A 90 -6.26 7.76 -1.44
CA ALA A 90 -5.04 7.00 -1.69
C ALA A 90 -3.88 7.45 -0.78
N LEU A 91 -3.71 8.75 -0.54
CA LEU A 91 -2.67 9.30 0.34
C LEU A 91 -2.90 8.93 1.81
N LYS A 92 -4.16 9.00 2.29
CA LYS A 92 -4.55 8.58 3.64
C LYS A 92 -4.28 7.09 3.83
N THR A 93 -4.67 6.26 2.86
CA THR A 93 -4.41 4.82 2.87
C THR A 93 -2.90 4.54 2.89
N ALA A 94 -2.12 5.20 2.04
CA ALA A 94 -0.66 5.05 2.01
C ALA A 94 -0.01 5.39 3.35
N ASN A 95 -0.40 6.52 3.96
CA ASN A 95 0.13 6.91 5.27
C ASN A 95 -0.26 5.93 6.36
N PHE A 96 -1.51 5.47 6.39
CA PHE A 96 -1.97 4.49 7.36
C PHE A 96 -1.17 3.18 7.31
N ILE A 97 -0.95 2.63 6.11
CA ILE A 97 -0.14 1.41 5.92
C ILE A 97 1.31 1.64 6.31
N LYS A 98 1.86 2.80 5.95
CA LYS A 98 3.21 3.19 6.35
C LYS A 98 3.35 3.26 7.87
N ASP A 99 2.39 3.85 8.59
CA ASP A 99 2.46 3.95 10.05
C ASP A 99 2.43 2.56 10.71
N ILE A 100 1.61 1.62 10.18
CA ILE A 100 1.63 0.21 10.61
C ILE A 100 3.01 -0.42 10.37
N LEU A 101 3.60 -0.24 9.19
CA LEU A 101 4.90 -0.81 8.82
C LEU A 101 6.07 -0.21 9.62
N LEU A 102 5.96 1.06 10.01
CA LEU A 102 6.98 1.77 10.77
C LEU A 102 6.76 1.71 12.28
N GLY A 103 5.64 1.15 12.75
CA GLY A 103 5.28 1.06 14.16
C GLY A 103 5.00 2.42 14.80
N LYS A 104 4.44 3.37 14.04
CA LYS A 104 4.07 4.71 14.51
C LYS A 104 2.58 4.83 14.81
#